data_AF-A0A832F1G7-F1
#
_entry.id   AF-A0A832F1G7-F1
#
_cell.length_a   1.000
_cell.length_b   1.000
_cell.length_c   1.000
_cell.angle_alpha   90.00
_cell.angle_beta   90.00
_cell.angle_gamma   90.00
#
_symmetry.space_group_name_H-M   'P 1'
#
loop_
_entity.id
_entity.type
_entity.pdbx_description
1 polymer ?
#
loop_
_entity_poly.entity_id
_entity_poly.type
_entity_poly.pdbx_seq_one_letter_code
_entity_poly.pdbx_strand_id
1 'polypeptide(L)' 'QSQSLNLFVESPTIGKLSSMYLHAWKAGLKTTYYLRSRPATRIAQTGAPAAPPVAPTPLPDPGAGVTCSLENPDTCEACQ' A
#
# COMPACT_ATOMS: atom_id res chain seq x y z
N GLN A 1 1.92 -4.86 27.51
CA GLN A 1 1.13 -3.81 26.85
C GLN A 1 1.36 -3.97 25.34
N SER A 2 0.32 -3.90 24.50
CA SER A 2 0.41 -4.09 23.04
C SER A 2 0.07 -2.78 22.33
N GLN A 3 0.74 -2.50 21.22
CA GLN A 3 0.50 -1.30 20.43
C GLN A 3 -0.66 -1.50 19.43
N SER A 4 -1.44 -0.45 19.19
CA SER A 4 -2.50 -0.41 18.18
C SER A 4 -1.92 -0.19 16.78
N LEU A 5 -1.59 -1.28 16.09
CA LEU A 5 -1.11 -1.23 14.71
C LEU A 5 -2.27 -1.07 13.71
N ASN A 6 -2.22 -0.02 12.89
CA ASN A 6 -3.13 0.18 11.75
C ASN A 6 -2.51 -0.38 10.47
N LEU A 7 -3.32 -1.04 9.65
CA LEU A 7 -2.92 -1.68 8.40
C LEU A 7 -3.48 -0.89 7.22
N PHE A 8 -2.64 -0.64 6.21
CA PHE A 8 -3.02 0.10 5.01
C PHE A 8 -2.79 -0.77 3.78
N VAL A 9 -3.84 -0.97 2.98
CA VAL A 9 -3.79 -1.77 1.75
C VAL A 9 -4.52 -1.01 0.65
N GLU A 10 -3.84 -0.69 -0.44
CA GLU A 10 -4.45 0.05 -1.55
C GLU A 10 -5.59 -0.72 -2.22
N SER A 11 -5.35 -1.97 -2.63
CA SER A 11 -6.36 -2.83 -3.28
C SER A 11 -6.53 -4.13 -2.50
N PRO A 12 -7.52 -4.20 -1.58
CA PRO A 12 -7.72 -5.37 -0.74
C PRO A 12 -8.31 -6.52 -1.56
N THR A 13 -7.56 -7.62 -1.66
CA THR A 13 -8.06 -8.90 -2.15
C THR A 13 -7.96 -9.93 -1.04
N ILE A 14 -8.79 -10.97 -1.08
CA ILE A 14 -8.81 -11.99 -0.02
C ILE A 14 -7.41 -12.61 0.17
N GLY A 15 -6.72 -12.92 -0.93
CA GLY A 15 -5.38 -13.51 -0.89
C GLY A 15 -4.32 -12.61 -0.24
N LYS A 16 -4.33 -11.30 -0.55
CA LYS A 16 -3.40 -10.33 0.06
C LYS A 16 -3.66 -10.15 1.55
N LEU A 17 -4.92 -10.15 1.97
CA LEU A 17 -5.27 -10.04 3.38
C LEU A 17 -4.85 -11.30 4.14
N SER A 18 -5.13 -12.49 3.59
CA SER A 18 -4.73 -13.76 4.20
C SER A 18 -3.22 -13.86 4.40
N SER A 19 -2.42 -13.51 3.40
CA SER A 19 -0.95 -13.54 3.52
C SER A 19 -0.43 -12.50 4.51
N MET A 20 -1.01 -11.30 4.55
CA MET A 20 -0.66 -10.24 5.49
C MET A 20 -0.95 -10.64 6.95
N TYR A 21 -2.13 -11.19 7.25
CA TYR A 21 -2.45 -11.66 8.60
C TYR A 21 -1.61 -12.86 9.02
N LEU A 22 -1.31 -13.78 8.10
CA LEU A 22 -0.42 -14.90 8.38
C LEU A 22 1.01 -14.42 8.69
N HIS A 23 1.49 -13.42 7.96
CA HIS A 23 2.79 -12.79 8.24
C HIS A 23 2.79 -12.10 9.61
N ALA A 24 1.74 -11.33 9.93
CA ALA A 24 1.63 -10.67 11.22
C ALA A 24 1.66 -11.65 12.40
N TRP A 25 0.98 -12.80 12.25
CA TRP A 25 1.02 -13.88 13.23
C TRP A 25 2.43 -14.47 13.39
N LYS A 26 3.12 -14.77 12.29
CA LYS A 26 4.50 -15.28 12.31
C LYS A 26 5.49 -14.29 12.94
N ALA A 27 5.24 -12.99 12.78
CA ALA A 27 6.03 -11.92 13.39
C ALA A 27 5.71 -11.69 14.88
N GLY A 28 4.74 -12.40 15.46
CA GLY A 28 4.38 -12.27 16.87
C GLY A 28 3.57 -11.01 17.20
N LEU A 29 2.95 -10.37 16.21
CA LEU A 29 2.06 -9.23 16.45
C LEU A 29 0.80 -9.70 17.18
N LYS A 30 0.52 -9.07 18.32
CA LYS A 30 -0.60 -9.45 19.20
C LYS A 30 -1.93 -8.85 18.78
N THR A 31 -1.89 -7.66 18.17
CA THR A 31 -3.10 -6.88 17.85
C THR A 31 -2.93 -6.13 16.54
N THR A 32 -4.00 -6.14 15.74
CA THR A 32 -4.22 -5.25 14.59
C THR A 32 -5.49 -4.46 14.85
N TYR A 33 -5.48 -3.15 14.63
CA TYR A 33 -6.57 -2.27 15.04
C TYR A 33 -7.56 -2.00 13.90
N TYR A 34 -7.13 -1.31 12.85
CA TYR A 34 -7.95 -1.05 11.66
C TYR A 34 -7.26 -1.47 10.38
N LEU A 35 -8.06 -1.92 9.41
CA LEU A 35 -7.67 -2.03 8.01
C LEU A 35 -8.22 -0.82 7.24
N ARG A 36 -7.33 -0.06 6.62
CA ARG A 36 -7.67 1.10 5.79
C ARG A 36 -7.35 0.76 4.34
N SER A 37 -8.31 0.99 3.45
CA SER A 37 -8.12 0.79 2.02
C SER A 37 -8.57 2.00 1.21
N ARG A 38 -8.06 2.11 -0.01
CA ARG A 38 -8.51 3.11 -0.97
C ARG A 38 -9.55 2.46 -1.88
N PRO A 39 -10.65 3.14 -2.21
CA PRO A 39 -11.61 2.62 -3.18
C PRO A 39 -10.94 2.50 -4.55
N ALA A 40 -11.36 1.50 -5.34
CA ALA A 40 -10.82 1.28 -6.69
C ALA A 40 -11.13 2.44 -7.65
N THR A 41 -12.17 3.22 -7.37
CA THR A 41 -12.56 4.38 -8.16
C THR A 41 -12.18 5.67 -7.45
N ARG A 42 -11.37 6.51 -8.11
CA ARG A 42 -11.05 7.86 -7.63
C ARG A 42 -12.15 8.82 -8.09
N ILE A 43 -12.88 9.41 -7.14
CA ILE A 43 -13.80 10.50 -7.44
C ILE A 43 -12.95 11.74 -7.75
N ALA A 44 -13.22 12.40 -8.88
CA ALA A 44 -12.56 13.66 -9.23
C ALA A 44 -12.89 14.70 -8.16
N GLN A 45 -11.87 15.16 -7.44
CA GLN A 45 -12.03 16.25 -6.47
C GLN A 45 -12.24 17.55 -7.25
N THR A 46 -13.40 18.16 -7.10
CA THR A 46 -13.74 19.45 -7.73
C THR A 46 -12.88 20.55 -7.11
N GLY A 47 -11.73 20.85 -7.72
CA GLY A 47 -10.81 21.90 -7.26
C GLY A 47 -9.35 21.76 -7.71
N ALA A 48 -8.93 20.61 -8.25
CA ALA A 48 -7.59 20.47 -8.83
C ALA A 48 -7.61 20.71 -10.36
N PRO A 49 -6.66 21.49 -10.93
CA PRO A 49 -6.52 21.56 -12.38
C PRO A 49 -6.20 20.16 -12.91
N ALA A 50 -6.98 19.69 -13.88
CA ALA A 50 -6.80 18.39 -14.49
C ALA A 50 -5.40 18.32 -15.13
N ALA A 51 -4.50 17.52 -14.54
CA ALA A 51 -3.27 17.14 -15.21
C ALA A 51 -3.64 16.29 -16.45
N PRO A 52 -3.00 16.53 -17.61
CA PRO A 52 -3.32 15.79 -18.84
C PRO A 52 -3.00 14.30 -18.68
N PRO A 53 -3.72 13.42 -19.41
CA PRO A 53 -3.47 11.99 -19.39
C PRO A 53 -2.07 11.69 -19.96
N VAL A 54 -1.14 11.28 -19.12
CA VAL A 54 0.16 10.76 -19.56
C VAL A 54 -0.09 9.37 -20.15
N ALA A 55 0.31 9.19 -21.41
CA ALA A 55 0.21 7.94 -22.15
C ALA A 55 0.90 6.77 -21.41
N PRO A 56 0.44 5.51 -21.60
CA PRO A 56 1.02 4.36 -20.90
C PRO A 56 2.42 4.06 -21.44
N THR A 57 3.44 4.36 -20.63
CA THR A 57 4.79 3.81 -20.79
C THR A 57 4.72 2.29 -20.55
N PRO A 58 5.44 1.44 -21.31
CA PRO A 58 5.44 0.00 -21.10
C PRO A 58 5.91 -0.34 -19.68
N LEU A 59 5.12 -1.16 -18.96
CA LEU A 59 5.45 -1.68 -17.64
C LEU A 59 6.77 -2.47 -17.68
N PRO A 60 7.74 -2.20 -16.79
CA PRO A 60 8.63 -3.24 -16.32
C PRO A 60 7.89 -4.19 -15.36
N ASP A 61 8.32 -5.44 -15.40
CA ASP A 61 7.81 -6.65 -14.73
C ASP A 61 7.15 -6.47 -13.33
N PRO A 62 6.00 -7.12 -13.04
CA PRO A 62 5.28 -7.02 -11.77
C PRO A 62 5.95 -7.73 -10.58
N GLY A 63 7.22 -8.16 -10.70
CA GLY A 63 8.04 -8.64 -9.59
C GLY A 63 8.56 -7.55 -8.64
N ALA A 64 8.53 -6.28 -9.04
CA ALA A 64 8.98 -5.17 -8.19
C ALA A 64 7.79 -4.51 -7.48
N GLY A 65 7.20 -5.22 -6.52
CA GLY A 65 6.51 -4.53 -5.44
C GLY A 65 7.52 -3.55 -4.83
N VAL A 66 7.19 -2.26 -4.83
CA VAL A 66 7.96 -1.22 -4.12
C VAL A 66 7.82 -1.52 -2.62
N THR A 67 8.51 -2.57 -2.18
CA THR A 67 8.99 -2.69 -0.82
C THR A 67 10.03 -1.60 -0.70
N CYS A 68 10.02 -0.84 0.39
CA CYS A 68 11.09 0.11 0.66
C CYS A 68 12.38 -0.69 0.82
N SER A 69 13.08 -0.85 -0.31
CA SER A 69 14.29 -1.63 -0.44
C SER A 69 15.39 -0.77 0.17
N LEU A 70 16.07 -1.33 1.18
CA LEU A 70 17.06 -0.61 2.00
C LEU A 70 18.19 0.02 1.15
N GLU A 71 18.37 -0.46 -0.07
CA GLU A 71 19.36 0.02 -1.03
C GLU A 71 18.94 1.27 -1.85
N ASN A 72 17.69 1.74 -1.81
CA ASN A 72 17.25 2.94 -2.55
C ASN A 72 16.28 3.84 -1.74
N PRO A 73 16.79 4.58 -0.73
CA PRO A 73 15.97 5.37 0.19
C PRO A 73 15.26 6.58 -0.45
N ASP A 74 15.74 7.11 -1.57
CA ASP A 74 15.14 8.30 -2.25
C ASP A 74 13.82 8.04 -2.97
N THR A 75 13.39 6.78 -3.09
CA THR A 75 12.17 6.42 -3.86
C THR A 75 10.98 6.02 -2.99
N CYS A 76 11.13 6.00 -1.66
CA CYS A 76 10.08 5.59 -0.72
C CYS A 76 9.52 6.79 0.05
N GLU A 77 8.41 7.35 -0.42
CA GLU A 77 7.64 8.43 0.26
C GLU A 77 6.99 7.99 1.59
N ALA A 78 7.16 6.75 2.03
CA ALA A 78 6.69 6.28 3.34
C ALA A 78 7.68 6.56 4.48
N CYS A 79 8.89 7.05 4.18
CA CYS A 79 9.94 7.39 5.14
C CYS A 79 10.09 8.90 5.39
N GLN A 80 9.14 9.73 4.92
CA GLN A 80 9.07 11.15 5.29
C GLN A 80 8.30 11.35 6.59
#